data_AF-A0A960F4Q3-F1
#
_entry.id   AF-A0A960F4Q3-F1
#
_cell.length_a   1.000
_cell.length_b   1.000
_cell.length_c   1.000
_cell.angle_alpha   90.00
_cell.angle_beta   90.00
_cell.angle_gamma   90.00
#
_symmetry.space_group_name_H-M   'P 1'
#
loop_
_entity.id
_entity.type
_entity.pdbx_description
1 polymer ?
#
loop_
_entity_poly.entity_id
_entity_poly.type
_entity_poly.pdbx_seq_one_letter_code
_entity_poly.pdbx_strand_id
1 'polypeptide(L)'
;MLAAVVHLEGTSVTVHLTPMEGEGSEELAGVTDPKEPGPIIPELKELAWGAGSFIVFALLMRFFLYPRLKKGMDARYHGIRSAHESADAERAAARAEVAEYEAQLAAIKAEAARKVDDARATLEAERAAAMADVNAEVSAQRSAAMAEAEAAKAAVRDQIAAAVGDVAGRAGELATGRRPSDDVVTRVVQEVMAR
;
A
#
# COMPACT_ATOMS: atom_id res chain seq x y z
N MET A 1 -72.23 -83.28 52.07
CA MET A 1 -71.25 -84.39 52.22
C MET A 1 -69.94 -83.78 52.66
N LEU A 2 -69.35 -84.20 53.79
CA LEU A 2 -68.08 -83.64 54.29
C LEU A 2 -66.89 -84.40 53.69
N ALA A 3 -65.88 -83.68 53.21
CA ALA A 3 -64.57 -84.24 52.87
C ALA A 3 -63.60 -83.97 54.04
N ALA A 4 -62.97 -85.02 54.56
CA ALA A 4 -61.96 -84.91 55.62
C ALA A 4 -60.56 -85.09 55.01
N VAL A 5 -59.67 -84.11 55.23
CA VAL A 5 -58.25 -84.19 54.87
C VAL A 5 -57.45 -84.35 56.16
N VAL A 6 -56.63 -85.40 56.24
CA VAL A 6 -55.81 -85.72 57.43
C VAL A 6 -54.35 -85.37 57.14
N HIS A 7 -53.75 -84.50 57.95
CA HIS A 7 -52.31 -84.26 57.96
C HIS A 7 -51.67 -84.85 59.23
N LEU A 8 -50.62 -85.64 59.03
CA LEU A 8 -49.82 -86.22 60.11
C LEU A 8 -48.53 -85.41 60.31
N GLU A 9 -48.41 -84.75 61.47
CA GLU A 9 -47.14 -84.23 62.00
C GLU A 9 -46.82 -84.95 63.32
N GLY A 10 -45.85 -85.87 63.29
CA GLY A 10 -45.35 -86.55 64.50
C GLY A 10 -46.42 -87.33 65.27
N THR A 11 -46.46 -87.14 66.59
CA THR A 11 -47.22 -87.97 67.56
C THR A 11 -48.66 -87.45 67.82
N SER A 12 -49.21 -86.57 66.99
CA SER A 12 -50.59 -86.09 67.11
C SER A 12 -51.30 -85.98 65.75
N VAL A 13 -52.55 -86.45 65.68
CA VAL A 13 -53.41 -86.37 64.48
C VAL A 13 -54.57 -85.42 64.76
N THR A 14 -54.69 -84.35 63.96
CA THR A 14 -55.76 -83.35 64.06
C THR A 14 -56.65 -83.43 62.82
N VAL A 15 -57.96 -83.57 62.99
CA VAL A 15 -58.95 -83.69 61.90
C VAL A 15 -59.93 -82.51 61.98
N HIS A 16 -59.96 -81.64 60.96
CA HIS A 16 -60.92 -80.55 60.85
C HIS A 16 -61.89 -80.79 59.67
N LEU A 17 -63.18 -80.61 59.95
CA LEU A 17 -64.31 -80.88 59.05
C LEU A 17 -64.96 -79.55 58.66
N THR A 18 -65.05 -79.24 57.35
CA THR A 18 -65.71 -78.03 56.83
C THR A 18 -67.08 -78.39 56.24
N PRO A 19 -68.21 -77.80 56.71
CA PRO A 19 -69.51 -78.00 56.11
C PRO A 19 -69.74 -77.03 54.93
N MET A 20 -70.40 -77.55 53.88
CA MET A 20 -70.91 -76.78 52.74
C MET A 20 -72.39 -76.45 53.01
N GLU A 21 -72.72 -75.16 53.14
CA GLU A 21 -74.08 -74.64 53.10
C GLU A 21 -74.12 -73.47 52.11
N GLY A 22 -75.07 -73.52 51.19
CA GLY A 22 -75.46 -72.42 50.33
C GLY A 22 -76.90 -72.01 50.65
N GLU A 23 -77.20 -70.73 50.37
CA GLU A 23 -78.49 -70.07 50.07
C GLU A 23 -78.31 -68.58 50.46
N GLY A 24 -78.43 -67.63 49.53
CA GLY A 24 -79.69 -66.99 49.14
C GLY A 24 -79.72 -65.57 49.75
N SER A 25 -79.35 -64.53 48.99
CA SER A 25 -80.23 -63.58 48.29
C SER A 25 -80.95 -62.55 49.17
N GLU A 26 -80.65 -61.27 48.89
CA GLU A 26 -81.45 -60.03 49.13
C GLU A 26 -81.60 -59.61 50.61
N GLU A 27 -81.63 -58.34 51.02
CA GLU A 27 -81.85 -57.03 50.42
C GLU A 27 -81.34 -55.99 51.45
N LEU A 28 -80.93 -54.77 51.03
CA LEU A 28 -81.43 -53.49 51.57
C LEU A 28 -80.47 -52.31 51.32
N ALA A 29 -81.09 -51.29 50.72
CA ALA A 29 -80.84 -49.86 50.90
C ALA A 29 -79.51 -49.32 50.35
N GLY A 30 -79.62 -48.70 49.18
CA GLY A 30 -78.53 -47.97 48.55
C GLY A 30 -78.04 -46.78 49.38
N VAL A 31 -76.76 -46.46 49.18
CA VAL A 31 -76.23 -45.10 49.23
C VAL A 31 -75.19 -45.01 48.13
N THR A 32 -75.28 -43.91 47.40
CA THR A 32 -74.39 -43.41 46.35
C THR A 32 -72.93 -43.30 46.81
N ASP A 33 -71.98 -43.72 45.97
CA ASP A 33 -70.61 -43.19 46.05
C ASP A 33 -70.02 -42.97 44.64
N PRO A 34 -69.49 -41.77 44.33
CA PRO A 34 -68.99 -41.43 43.00
C PRO A 34 -67.52 -41.83 42.83
N LYS A 35 -67.28 -42.72 41.84
CA LYS A 35 -66.09 -42.83 40.97
C LYS A 35 -64.71 -42.53 41.60
N GLU A 36 -64.04 -43.59 42.06
CA GLU A 36 -62.60 -43.59 42.36
C GLU A 36 -61.76 -43.27 41.10
N PRO A 37 -60.86 -42.26 41.12
CA PRO A 37 -59.90 -42.01 40.06
C PRO A 37 -58.79 -43.07 40.08
N GLY A 38 -58.47 -43.65 38.91
CA GLY A 38 -57.54 -44.77 38.81
C GLY A 38 -56.07 -44.44 39.17
N PRO A 39 -55.24 -45.47 39.44
CA PRO A 39 -53.93 -45.38 40.14
C PRO A 39 -52.79 -44.61 39.43
N ILE A 40 -53.08 -43.93 38.32
CA ILE A 40 -52.08 -43.28 37.44
C ILE A 40 -52.52 -41.86 37.06
N ILE A 41 -53.76 -41.44 37.36
CA ILE A 41 -54.24 -40.10 37.03
C ILE A 41 -54.02 -39.21 38.26
N PRO A 42 -53.15 -38.18 38.17
CA PRO A 42 -52.92 -37.29 39.28
C PRO A 42 -54.21 -36.54 39.63
N GLU A 43 -54.41 -36.33 40.92
CA GLU A 43 -55.49 -35.50 41.46
C GLU A 43 -55.43 -34.10 40.82
N LEU A 44 -56.55 -33.63 40.24
CA LEU A 44 -56.63 -32.37 39.49
C LEU A 44 -56.10 -31.16 40.28
N LYS A 45 -56.25 -31.17 41.61
CA LYS A 45 -55.74 -30.14 42.52
C LYS A 45 -54.22 -30.03 42.53
N GLU A 46 -53.51 -31.16 42.48
CA GLU A 46 -52.04 -31.19 42.51
C GLU A 46 -51.47 -30.73 41.17
N LEU A 47 -52.11 -31.15 40.08
CA LEU A 47 -51.78 -30.67 38.75
C LEU A 47 -52.01 -29.16 38.63
N ALA A 48 -53.10 -28.63 39.20
CA ALA A 48 -53.37 -27.19 39.19
C ALA A 48 -52.31 -26.39 39.98
N TRP A 49 -51.87 -26.87 41.15
CA TRP A 49 -50.85 -26.21 41.95
C TRP A 49 -49.46 -26.26 41.30
N GLY A 50 -49.08 -27.42 40.74
CA GLY A 50 -47.83 -27.59 40.01
C GLY A 50 -47.80 -26.76 38.71
N ALA A 51 -48.87 -26.82 37.92
CA ALA A 51 -49.00 -26.02 36.70
C ALA A 51 -49.04 -24.52 37.00
N GLY A 52 -49.73 -24.09 38.06
CA GLY A 52 -49.76 -22.69 38.49
C GLY A 52 -48.36 -22.19 38.86
N SER A 53 -47.62 -22.95 39.66
CA SER A 53 -46.24 -22.62 40.04
C SER A 53 -45.31 -22.55 38.82
N PHE A 54 -45.45 -23.49 37.89
CA PHE A 54 -44.70 -23.50 36.63
C PHE A 54 -45.05 -22.29 35.74
N ILE A 55 -46.32 -21.91 35.63
CA ILE A 55 -46.75 -20.74 34.85
C ILE A 55 -46.16 -19.47 35.44
N VAL A 56 -46.24 -19.27 36.76
CA VAL A 56 -45.66 -18.09 37.42
C VAL A 56 -44.15 -18.01 37.15
N PHE A 57 -43.44 -19.14 37.28
CA PHE A 57 -42.02 -19.21 36.94
C PHE A 57 -41.74 -18.92 35.46
N ALA A 58 -42.55 -19.48 34.54
CA ALA A 58 -42.43 -19.26 33.10
C ALA A 58 -42.64 -17.78 32.74
N LEU A 59 -43.61 -17.11 33.37
CA LEU A 59 -43.84 -15.67 33.20
C LEU A 59 -42.64 -14.87 33.73
N LEU A 60 -42.11 -15.20 34.91
CA LEU A 60 -40.91 -14.54 35.43
C LEU A 60 -39.72 -14.69 34.47
N MET A 61 -39.50 -15.90 33.92
CA MET A 61 -38.48 -16.14 32.90
C MET A 61 -38.72 -15.30 31.64
N ARG A 62 -39.98 -15.25 31.17
CA ARG A 62 -40.36 -14.53 29.94
C ARG A 62 -40.17 -13.02 30.08
N PHE A 63 -40.51 -12.45 31.23
CA PHE A 63 -40.46 -11.00 31.46
C PHE A 63 -39.12 -10.51 32.01
N PHE A 64 -38.36 -11.34 32.74
CA PHE A 64 -37.09 -10.89 33.35
C PHE A 64 -35.86 -11.51 32.69
N LEU A 65 -35.80 -12.84 32.54
CA LEU A 65 -34.59 -13.52 32.07
C LEU A 65 -34.39 -13.38 30.56
N TYR A 66 -35.44 -13.63 29.78
CA TYR A 66 -35.39 -13.55 28.31
C TYR A 66 -34.92 -12.18 27.79
N PRO A 67 -35.47 -11.02 28.24
CA PRO A 67 -34.99 -9.74 27.73
C PRO A 67 -33.53 -9.45 28.09
N ARG A 68 -33.05 -9.90 29.27
CA ARG A 68 -31.63 -9.73 29.64
C ARG A 68 -30.71 -10.56 28.76
N LEU A 69 -31.09 -11.81 28.48
CA LEU A 69 -30.32 -12.69 27.59
C LEU A 69 -30.31 -12.15 26.16
N LYS A 70 -31.48 -11.78 25.62
CA LYS A 70 -31.59 -11.17 24.27
C LYS A 70 -30.72 -9.92 24.17
N LYS A 71 -30.79 -9.01 25.15
CA LYS A 71 -29.97 -7.79 25.16
C LYS A 71 -28.47 -8.10 25.14
N GLY A 72 -28.02 -9.12 25.87
CA GLY A 72 -26.62 -9.54 25.86
C GLY A 72 -26.17 -10.11 24.51
N MET A 73 -27.01 -10.95 23.89
CA MET A 73 -26.75 -11.48 22.54
C MET A 73 -26.71 -10.35 21.51
N ASP A 74 -27.74 -9.50 21.47
CA ASP A 74 -27.83 -8.36 20.55
C ASP A 74 -26.62 -7.44 20.71
N ALA A 75 -26.21 -7.11 21.95
CA ALA A 75 -25.03 -6.29 22.20
C ALA A 75 -23.73 -6.93 21.66
N ARG A 76 -23.58 -8.25 21.80
CA ARG A 76 -22.43 -8.97 21.21
C ARG A 76 -22.48 -8.97 19.69
N TYR A 77 -23.63 -9.24 19.08
CA TYR A 77 -23.78 -9.21 17.63
C TYR A 77 -23.48 -7.82 17.06
N HIS A 78 -24.04 -6.77 17.66
CA HIS A 78 -23.77 -5.40 17.26
C HIS A 78 -22.30 -5.03 17.44
N GLY A 79 -21.68 -5.36 18.58
CA GLY A 79 -20.27 -5.08 18.83
C GLY A 79 -19.33 -5.77 17.85
N ILE A 80 -19.60 -7.04 17.52
CA ILE A 80 -18.82 -7.78 16.50
C ILE A 80 -19.01 -7.13 15.13
N ARG A 81 -20.26 -6.81 14.75
CA ARG A 81 -20.53 -6.19 13.45
C ARG A 81 -19.84 -4.84 13.32
N SER A 82 -19.94 -3.98 14.33
CA SER A 82 -19.30 -2.66 14.32
C SER A 82 -17.78 -2.78 14.34
N ALA A 83 -17.22 -3.74 15.07
CA ALA A 83 -15.78 -3.97 15.09
C ALA A 83 -15.26 -4.43 13.71
N HIS A 84 -15.98 -5.31 13.03
CA HIS A 84 -15.66 -5.69 11.66
C HIS A 84 -15.75 -4.52 10.68
N GLU A 85 -16.82 -3.74 10.76
CA GLU A 85 -17.01 -2.57 9.90
C GLU A 85 -15.92 -1.50 10.12
N SER A 86 -15.57 -1.22 11.38
CA SER A 86 -14.45 -0.32 11.71
C SER A 86 -13.12 -0.85 11.17
N ALA A 87 -12.84 -2.13 11.37
CA ALA A 87 -11.59 -2.74 10.89
C ALA A 87 -11.50 -2.72 9.36
N ASP A 88 -12.61 -2.96 8.65
CA ASP A 88 -12.64 -2.89 7.20
C ASP A 88 -12.51 -1.45 6.69
N ALA A 89 -13.15 -0.49 7.36
CA ALA A 89 -13.01 0.94 7.05
C ALA A 89 -11.57 1.43 7.28
N GLU A 90 -10.95 1.08 8.40
CA GLU A 90 -9.55 1.40 8.71
C GLU A 90 -8.59 0.78 7.71
N ARG A 91 -8.80 -0.49 7.33
CA ARG A 91 -7.99 -1.15 6.29
C ARG A 91 -8.16 -0.48 4.92
N ALA A 92 -9.38 -0.08 4.57
CA ALA A 92 -9.65 0.63 3.33
C ALA A 92 -8.97 2.00 3.31
N ALA A 93 -9.06 2.75 4.42
CA ALA A 93 -8.39 4.04 4.58
C ALA A 93 -6.87 3.91 4.50
N ALA A 94 -6.27 2.94 5.21
CA ALA A 94 -4.84 2.69 5.16
C ALA A 94 -4.36 2.30 3.75
N ARG A 95 -5.13 1.48 3.03
CA ARG A 95 -4.81 1.14 1.63
C ARG A 95 -4.90 2.36 0.71
N ALA A 96 -5.89 3.23 0.92
CA ALA A 96 -6.03 4.47 0.18
C ALA A 96 -4.85 5.42 0.43
N GLU A 97 -4.43 5.57 1.70
CA GLU A 97 -3.27 6.38 2.08
C GLU A 97 -1.97 5.84 1.47
N VAL A 98 -1.76 4.53 1.48
CA VAL A 98 -0.61 3.90 0.80
C VAL A 98 -0.64 4.17 -0.70
N ALA A 99 -1.79 4.01 -1.36
CA ALA A 99 -1.92 4.28 -2.79
C ALA A 99 -1.64 5.76 -3.12
N GLU A 100 -2.12 6.69 -2.28
CA GLU A 100 -1.84 8.12 -2.43
C GLU A 100 -0.36 8.44 -2.20
N TYR A 101 0.26 7.83 -1.19
CA TYR A 101 1.69 7.98 -0.93
C TYR A 101 2.55 7.45 -2.09
N GLU A 102 2.22 6.27 -2.62
CA GLU A 102 2.89 5.69 -3.79
C GLU A 102 2.71 6.58 -5.04
N ALA A 103 1.52 7.14 -5.25
CA ALA A 103 1.26 8.08 -6.34
C ALA A 103 2.09 9.37 -6.19
N GLN A 104 2.18 9.93 -4.98
CA GLN A 104 3.04 11.09 -4.69
C GLN A 104 4.51 10.76 -4.92
N LEU A 105 4.98 9.58 -4.49
CA LEU A 105 6.35 9.15 -4.72
C LEU A 105 6.66 8.99 -6.22
N ALA A 106 5.74 8.44 -6.99
CA ALA A 106 5.88 8.33 -8.44
C ALA A 106 5.93 9.71 -9.11
N ALA A 107 5.07 10.63 -8.70
CA ALA A 107 5.06 12.01 -9.19
C ALA A 107 6.38 12.74 -8.89
N ILE A 108 6.88 12.64 -7.65
CA ILE A 108 8.17 13.23 -7.24
C ILE A 108 9.32 12.64 -8.05
N LYS A 109 9.35 11.31 -8.25
CA LYS A 109 10.39 10.66 -9.08
C LYS A 109 10.35 11.15 -10.53
N ALA A 110 9.15 11.30 -11.10
CA ALA A 110 8.99 11.81 -12.46
C ALA A 110 9.43 13.28 -12.56
N GLU A 111 9.10 14.12 -11.57
CA GLU A 111 9.54 15.52 -11.53
C GLU A 111 11.06 15.63 -11.34
N ALA A 112 11.65 14.81 -10.47
CA ALA A 112 13.10 14.77 -10.28
C ALA A 112 13.84 14.35 -11.56
N ALA A 113 13.33 13.33 -12.27
CA ALA A 113 13.87 12.92 -13.56
C ALA A 113 13.81 14.07 -14.58
N ARG A 114 12.65 14.73 -14.70
CA ARG A 114 12.49 15.91 -15.57
C ARG A 114 13.48 17.03 -15.22
N LYS A 115 13.63 17.37 -13.95
CA LYS A 115 14.60 18.40 -13.52
C LYS A 115 16.04 18.04 -13.88
N VAL A 116 16.42 16.77 -13.76
CA VAL A 116 17.76 16.29 -14.15
C VAL A 116 17.94 16.39 -15.66
N ASP A 117 16.93 16.01 -16.44
CA ASP A 117 16.99 16.08 -17.90
C ASP A 117 17.03 17.54 -18.40
N ASP A 118 16.23 18.43 -17.82
CA ASP A 118 16.23 19.87 -18.13
C ASP A 118 17.59 20.51 -17.77
N ALA A 119 18.16 20.15 -16.61
CA ALA A 119 19.48 20.63 -16.20
C ALA A 119 20.58 20.13 -17.14
N ARG A 120 20.52 18.87 -17.59
CA ARG A 120 21.45 18.32 -18.58
C ARG A 120 21.33 19.02 -19.93
N ALA A 121 20.11 19.25 -20.40
CA ALA A 121 19.86 19.95 -21.66
C ALA A 121 20.39 21.39 -21.61
N THR A 122 20.15 22.10 -20.50
CA THR A 122 20.66 23.46 -20.28
C THR A 122 22.19 23.48 -20.25
N LEU A 123 22.81 22.57 -19.49
CA LEU A 123 24.27 22.47 -19.39
C LEU A 123 24.92 22.17 -20.75
N GLU A 124 24.36 21.26 -21.55
CA GLU A 124 24.91 20.94 -22.86
C GLU A 124 24.75 22.12 -23.83
N ALA A 125 23.64 22.86 -23.76
CA ALA A 125 23.44 24.08 -24.54
C ALA A 125 24.46 25.18 -24.16
N GLU A 126 24.66 25.43 -22.87
CA GLU A 126 25.66 26.38 -22.37
C GLU A 126 27.08 25.96 -22.76
N ARG A 127 27.39 24.67 -22.65
CA ARG A 127 28.69 24.13 -23.06
C ARG A 127 28.91 24.31 -24.56
N ALA A 128 27.92 24.03 -25.39
CA ALA A 128 28.00 24.23 -26.84
C ALA A 128 28.20 25.71 -27.19
N ALA A 129 27.47 26.61 -26.53
CA ALA A 129 27.63 28.05 -26.70
C ALA A 129 29.03 28.53 -26.30
N ALA A 130 29.52 28.14 -25.12
CA ALA A 130 30.85 28.49 -24.65
C ALA A 130 31.96 27.98 -25.59
N MET A 131 31.82 26.75 -26.11
CA MET A 131 32.77 26.20 -27.09
C MET A 131 32.74 26.97 -28.42
N ALA A 132 31.55 27.38 -28.87
CA ALA A 132 31.40 28.19 -30.08
C ALA A 132 32.05 29.57 -29.91
N ASP A 133 31.84 30.22 -28.77
CA ASP A 133 32.42 31.52 -28.43
C ASP A 133 33.94 31.46 -28.37
N VAL A 134 34.49 30.47 -27.65
CA VAL A 134 35.95 30.27 -27.57
C VAL A 134 36.54 29.98 -28.95
N ASN A 135 35.88 29.16 -29.78
CA ASN A 135 36.38 28.88 -31.13
C ASN A 135 36.33 30.12 -32.03
N ALA A 136 35.31 30.96 -31.90
CA ALA A 136 35.20 32.23 -32.61
C ALA A 136 36.31 33.21 -32.16
N GLU A 137 36.57 33.32 -30.85
CA GLU A 137 37.64 34.16 -30.30
C GLU A 137 39.03 33.69 -30.78
N VAL A 138 39.30 32.39 -30.70
CA VAL A 138 40.57 31.81 -31.19
C VAL A 138 40.74 32.04 -32.69
N SER A 139 39.66 31.91 -33.48
CA SER A 139 39.70 32.18 -34.93
C SER A 139 40.01 33.65 -35.22
N ALA A 140 39.35 34.58 -34.51
CA ALA A 140 39.59 36.01 -34.64
C ALA A 140 41.03 36.38 -34.23
N GLN A 141 41.52 35.84 -33.10
CA GLN A 141 42.88 36.08 -32.62
C GLN A 141 43.92 35.53 -33.61
N ARG A 142 43.70 34.34 -34.19
CA ARG A 142 44.57 33.80 -35.24
C ARG A 142 44.60 34.68 -36.48
N SER A 143 43.44 35.18 -36.93
CA SER A 143 43.36 36.08 -38.08
C SER A 143 44.10 37.39 -37.81
N ALA A 144 43.92 37.99 -36.63
CA ALA A 144 44.63 39.19 -36.22
C ALA A 144 46.16 38.96 -36.16
N ALA A 145 46.60 37.87 -35.53
CA ALA A 145 48.02 37.52 -35.44
C ALA A 145 48.64 37.25 -36.83
N MET A 146 47.90 36.64 -37.76
CA MET A 146 48.36 36.47 -39.15
C MET A 146 48.49 37.82 -39.86
N ALA A 147 47.52 38.73 -39.71
CA ALA A 147 47.58 40.06 -40.30
C ALA A 147 48.75 40.88 -39.75
N GLU A 148 48.99 40.82 -38.43
CA GLU A 148 50.13 41.46 -37.79
C GLU A 148 51.47 40.87 -38.27
N ALA A 149 51.55 39.53 -38.40
CA ALA A 149 52.73 38.87 -38.92
C ALA A 149 53.03 39.26 -40.37
N GLU A 150 52.01 39.38 -41.22
CA GLU A 150 52.19 39.84 -42.60
C GLU A 150 52.60 41.32 -42.67
N ALA A 151 52.02 42.19 -41.84
CA ALA A 151 52.42 43.59 -41.74
C ALA A 151 53.87 43.73 -41.24
N ALA A 152 54.27 42.95 -40.24
CA ALA A 152 55.64 42.93 -39.73
C ALA A 152 56.64 42.43 -40.79
N LYS A 153 56.29 41.38 -41.55
CA LYS A 153 57.12 40.91 -42.68
C LYS A 153 57.27 41.97 -43.76
N ALA A 154 56.19 42.68 -44.11
CA ALA A 154 56.25 43.77 -45.08
C ALA A 154 57.17 44.90 -44.60
N ALA A 155 57.02 45.34 -43.34
CA ALA A 155 57.88 46.37 -42.75
C ALA A 155 59.36 45.95 -42.71
N VAL A 156 59.66 44.68 -42.37
CA VAL A 156 61.04 44.16 -42.39
C VAL A 156 61.60 44.12 -43.82
N ARG A 157 60.79 43.73 -44.81
CA ARG A 157 61.20 43.78 -46.22
C ARG A 157 61.53 45.20 -46.66
N ASP A 158 60.72 46.19 -46.27
CA ASP A 158 60.97 47.60 -46.59
C ASP A 158 62.26 48.11 -45.94
N GLN A 159 62.52 47.74 -44.69
CA GLN A 159 63.77 48.06 -43.99
C GLN A 159 64.99 47.42 -44.66
N ILE A 160 64.89 46.16 -45.07
CA ILE A 160 65.96 45.46 -45.81
C ILE A 160 66.20 46.16 -47.16
N ALA A 161 65.15 46.50 -47.91
CA ALA A 161 65.26 47.18 -49.18
C ALA A 161 65.94 48.55 -49.04
N ALA A 162 65.59 49.33 -48.00
CA ALA A 162 66.25 50.60 -47.70
C ALA A 162 67.74 50.41 -47.37
N ALA A 163 68.08 49.46 -46.49
CA ALA A 163 69.47 49.19 -46.11
C ALA A 163 70.32 48.70 -47.29
N VAL A 164 69.77 47.84 -48.15
CA VAL A 164 70.44 47.37 -49.37
C VAL A 164 70.60 48.53 -50.36
N GLY A 165 69.60 49.39 -50.50
CA GLY A 165 69.68 50.61 -51.30
C GLY A 165 70.83 51.53 -50.87
N ASP A 166 70.96 51.80 -49.57
CA ASP A 166 72.05 52.61 -49.03
C ASP A 166 73.43 51.99 -49.31
N VAL A 167 73.58 50.68 -49.13
CA VAL A 167 74.84 49.96 -49.40
C VAL A 167 75.17 49.96 -50.89
N ALA A 168 74.20 49.66 -51.75
CA ALA A 168 74.37 49.63 -53.20
C ALA A 168 74.67 51.04 -53.77
N GLY A 169 74.00 52.07 -53.26
CA GLY A 169 74.24 53.46 -53.63
C GLY A 169 75.67 53.89 -53.32
N ARG A 170 76.15 53.63 -52.10
CA ARG A 170 77.55 53.90 -51.70
C ARG A 170 78.56 53.10 -52.53
N ALA A 171 78.30 51.83 -52.79
CA ALA A 171 79.18 50.99 -53.61
C ALA A 171 79.25 51.48 -55.07
N GLY A 172 78.11 51.88 -55.65
CA GLY A 172 78.05 52.44 -57.00
C GLY A 172 78.80 53.77 -57.14
N GLU A 173 78.70 54.64 -56.13
CA GLU A 173 79.47 55.90 -56.07
C GLU A 173 80.98 55.65 -56.00
N LEU A 174 81.42 54.70 -55.16
CA LEU A 174 82.83 54.31 -55.06
C LEU A 174 83.37 53.70 -56.37
N ALA A 175 82.57 52.90 -57.08
CA ALA A 175 83.01 52.22 -58.30
C ALA A 175 83.05 53.14 -59.53
N THR A 176 82.13 54.10 -59.64
CA THR A 176 81.96 54.93 -60.84
C THR A 176 82.44 56.38 -60.67
N GLY A 177 82.73 56.81 -59.44
CA GLY A 177 83.15 58.17 -59.11
C GLY A 177 82.04 59.22 -59.24
N ARG A 178 80.79 58.80 -59.50
CA ARG A 178 79.59 59.64 -59.51
C ARG A 178 78.49 58.98 -58.71
N ARG A 179 77.73 59.79 -57.96
CA ARG A 179 76.58 59.30 -57.21
C ARG A 179 75.47 58.87 -58.19
N PRO A 180 75.06 57.58 -58.20
CA PRO A 180 73.89 57.14 -58.97
C PRO A 180 72.62 57.80 -58.42
N SER A 181 71.60 58.00 -59.27
CA SER A 181 70.35 58.61 -58.82
C SER A 181 69.55 57.64 -57.96
N ASP A 182 68.94 58.16 -56.89
CA ASP A 182 68.23 57.35 -55.89
C ASP A 182 67.08 56.54 -56.53
N ASP A 183 66.42 57.08 -57.57
CA ASP A 183 65.32 56.39 -58.28
C ASP A 183 65.78 55.14 -59.03
N VAL A 184 67.01 55.13 -59.57
CA VAL A 184 67.59 53.98 -60.27
C VAL A 184 67.99 52.91 -59.26
N VAL A 185 68.60 53.30 -58.13
CA VAL A 185 68.98 52.37 -57.06
C VAL A 185 67.74 51.71 -56.47
N THR A 186 66.69 52.47 -56.14
CA THR A 186 65.43 51.92 -55.64
C THR A 186 64.79 50.95 -56.64
N ARG A 187 64.75 51.30 -57.94
CA ARG A 187 64.17 50.43 -58.99
C ARG A 187 64.90 49.10 -59.10
N VAL A 188 66.24 49.11 -59.13
CA VAL A 188 67.06 47.89 -59.25
C VAL A 188 66.93 47.03 -57.99
N VAL A 189 66.94 47.63 -56.79
CA VAL A 189 66.76 46.87 -55.54
C VAL A 189 65.36 46.23 -55.50
N GLN A 190 64.31 46.94 -55.90
CA GLN A 190 62.97 46.35 -55.98
C GLN A 190 62.88 45.21 -57.00
N GLU A 191 63.50 45.36 -58.18
CA GLU A 191 63.51 44.31 -59.20
C GLU A 191 64.26 43.05 -58.72
N VAL A 192 65.36 43.21 -57.98
CA VAL A 192 66.12 42.09 -57.39
C VAL A 192 65.35 41.44 -56.23
N MET A 193 64.67 42.23 -55.39
CA MET A 193 63.89 41.71 -54.26
C MET A 193 62.55 41.08 -54.67
N ALA A 194 62.09 41.36 -55.88
CA ALA A 194 60.88 40.75 -56.47
C ALA A 194 61.15 39.41 -57.18
N ARG A 195 62.41 39.06 -57.41
CA ARG A 195 62.84 37.77 -57.99
C ARG A 195 62.95 36.68 -56.93
#